data_AF-A0A7C3SWS6-F1
#
_entry.id   AF-A0A7C3SWS6-F1
#
_cell.length_a   1.000
_cell.length_b   1.000
_cell.length_c   1.000
_cell.angle_alpha   90.00
_cell.angle_beta   90.00
_cell.angle_gamma   90.00
#
_symmetry.space_group_name_H-M   'P 1'
#
loop_
_entity.id
_entity.type
_entity.pdbx_description
1 polymer ?
#
loop_
_entity_poly.entity_id
_entity_poly.type
_entity_poly.pdbx_seq_one_letter_code
_entity_poly.pdbx_strand_id
1 'polypeptide(L)'
;MEINPVFAKATKERCPEVNVIQDSAENTLKYLKQAGYDSCDVIISGLPWTRFEDELQDKLLNATYECLREKGKFLTFAYFFSPWVPSGKKFLHYKLPQKFNNKYSRSPIILKNFPPCHVYICEK
;
A
#
# COMPACT_ATOMS: atom_id res chain seq x y z
N MET A 1 7.08 5.57 -5.14
CA MET A 1 7.56 4.33 -5.78
C MET A 1 6.64 4.01 -6.93
N GLU A 2 7.18 3.85 -8.13
CA GLU A 2 6.42 3.43 -9.31
C GLU A 2 7.32 2.53 -10.17
N ILE A 3 6.89 1.30 -10.46
CA ILE A 3 7.73 0.33 -11.16
C ILE A 3 7.74 0.57 -12.68
N ASN A 4 6.65 1.13 -13.22
CA ASN A 4 6.52 1.38 -14.64
C ASN A 4 7.30 2.68 -15.01
N PRO A 5 8.32 2.60 -15.88
CA PRO A 5 9.13 3.77 -16.24
C PRO A 5 8.31 4.91 -16.88
N VAL A 6 7.27 4.58 -17.65
CA VAL A 6 6.40 5.56 -18.30
C VAL A 6 5.61 6.34 -17.25
N PHE A 7 5.06 5.64 -16.26
CA PHE A 7 4.31 6.28 -15.18
C PHE A 7 5.23 7.05 -14.24
N ALA A 8 6.38 6.51 -13.87
CA ALA A 8 7.34 7.20 -13.04
C ALA A 8 7.79 8.53 -13.68
N LYS A 9 8.10 8.51 -14.98
CA LYS A 9 8.43 9.72 -15.74
C LYS A 9 7.26 10.72 -15.75
N ALA A 10 6.06 10.28 -16.10
CA ALA A 10 4.88 11.14 -16.14
C ALA A 10 4.54 11.75 -14.78
N THR A 11 4.70 10.99 -13.68
CA THR A 11 4.50 11.51 -12.32
C THR A 11 5.55 12.56 -11.97
N LYS A 12 6.82 12.33 -12.31
CA LYS A 12 7.89 13.31 -12.08
C LYS A 12 7.66 14.62 -12.83
N GLU A 13 7.16 14.54 -14.06
CA GLU A 13 6.81 15.72 -14.88
C GLU A 13 5.62 16.49 -14.30
N ARG A 14 4.59 15.78 -13.81
CA ARG A 14 3.38 16.40 -13.22
C ARG A 14 3.57 16.91 -11.80
N CYS A 15 4.49 16.31 -11.04
CA CYS A 15 4.73 16.60 -9.63
C CYS A 15 6.23 16.84 -9.39
N PRO A 16 6.79 17.95 -9.91
CA PRO A 16 8.24 18.19 -9.90
C PRO A 16 8.85 18.33 -8.49
N GLU A 17 8.03 18.72 -7.51
CA GLU A 17 8.44 18.87 -6.12
C GLU A 17 8.47 17.54 -5.35
N VAL A 18 7.94 16.46 -5.94
CA VAL A 18 7.88 15.14 -5.30
C VAL A 18 9.09 14.30 -5.70
N ASN A 19 9.72 13.64 -4.73
CA ASN A 19 10.74 12.64 -5.01
C ASN A 19 10.11 11.35 -5.57
N VAL A 20 10.12 11.22 -6.89
CA VAL A 20 9.61 10.03 -7.60
C VAL A 20 10.74 9.04 -7.83
N ILE A 21 10.62 7.88 -7.19
CA ILE A 21 11.56 6.76 -7.35
C ILE A 21 10.94 5.68 -8.24
N GLN A 22 11.64 5.35 -9.34
CA GLN A 22 11.28 4.27 -10.24
C GLN A 22 11.84 2.92 -9.73
N ASP A 23 11.10 2.24 -8.87
CA ASP A 23 11.48 0.93 -8.32
C ASP A 23 10.23 0.24 -7.73
N SER A 24 10.34 -1.04 -7.40
CA SER A 24 9.34 -1.77 -6.65
C SER A 24 9.15 -1.18 -5.25
N ALA A 25 7.91 -1.21 -4.77
CA ALA A 25 7.59 -0.74 -3.42
C ALA A 25 8.23 -1.60 -2.31
N GLU A 26 8.67 -2.83 -2.61
CA GLU A 26 9.44 -3.65 -1.66
C GLU A 26 10.77 -2.99 -1.27
N ASN A 27 11.32 -2.12 -2.13
CA ASN A 27 12.58 -1.43 -1.92
C ASN A 27 12.40 -0.08 -1.20
N THR A 28 11.21 0.25 -0.72
CA THR A 28 10.92 1.58 -0.13
C THR A 28 11.86 1.92 1.03
N LEU A 29 12.14 0.96 1.93
CA LEU A 29 13.00 1.21 3.09
C LEU A 29 14.43 1.61 2.70
N LYS A 30 14.96 1.02 1.62
CA LYS A 30 16.27 1.39 1.06
C LYS A 30 16.29 2.87 0.68
N TYR A 31 15.28 3.35 -0.03
CA TYR A 31 15.23 4.75 -0.49
C TYR A 31 14.92 5.73 0.64
N LEU A 32 14.10 5.34 1.63
CA LEU A 32 13.91 6.14 2.84
C LEU A 32 15.24 6.37 3.56
N LYS A 33 16.03 5.31 3.76
CA LYS A 33 17.35 5.42 4.41
C LYS A 33 18.32 6.26 3.61
N GLN A 34 18.34 6.12 2.28
CA GLN A 34 19.17 6.97 1.40
C GLN A 34 18.78 8.45 1.47
N ALA A 35 17.51 8.75 1.74
CA ALA A 35 17.02 10.10 1.97
C ALA A 35 17.23 10.60 3.42
N GLY A 36 17.85 9.80 4.30
CA GLY A 36 18.14 10.16 5.69
C GLY A 36 17.02 9.86 6.68
N TYR A 37 16.05 9.01 6.31
CA TYR A 37 14.92 8.64 7.15
C TYR A 37 14.91 7.14 7.46
N ASP A 38 14.70 6.79 8.74
CA ASP A 38 14.53 5.39 9.14
C ASP A 38 13.10 4.88 8.94
N SER A 39 12.12 5.79 8.87
CA SER A 39 10.70 5.48 8.77
C SER A 39 9.89 6.66 8.23
N CYS A 40 8.59 6.45 8.00
CA CYS A 40 7.63 7.45 7.57
C CYS A 40 6.35 7.42 8.41
N ASP A 41 5.61 8.53 8.41
CA ASP A 41 4.34 8.68 9.12
C ASP A 41 3.19 7.92 8.46
N VAL A 42 3.12 7.95 7.13
CA VAL A 42 1.97 7.49 6.36
C VAL A 42 2.43 6.88 5.05
N ILE A 43 1.84 5.72 4.71
CA ILE A 43 1.93 5.11 3.38
C ILE A 43 0.54 5.09 2.76
N ILE A 44 0.43 5.61 1.54
CA ILE A 44 -0.77 5.50 0.70
C ILE A 44 -0.40 4.60 -0.47
N SER A 45 -1.09 3.46 -0.59
CA SER A 45 -0.82 2.46 -1.62
C SER A 45 -2.02 2.28 -2.54
N GLY A 46 -1.75 2.43 -3.84
CA GLY A 46 -2.68 2.07 -4.91
C GLY A 46 -2.45 0.68 -5.49
N LEU A 47 -1.61 -0.15 -4.84
CA LEU A 47 -1.26 -1.46 -5.40
C LEU A 47 -2.47 -2.41 -5.44
N PRO A 48 -2.56 -3.27 -6.46
CA PRO A 48 -3.65 -4.24 -6.59
C PRO A 48 -3.40 -5.48 -5.72
N TRP A 49 -3.29 -5.30 -4.39
CA TRP A 49 -2.92 -6.35 -3.42
C TRP A 49 -3.67 -7.67 -3.63
N THR A 50 -4.97 -7.58 -3.87
CA THR A 50 -5.85 -8.75 -4.02
C THR A 50 -5.60 -9.55 -5.30
N ARG A 51 -4.80 -9.04 -6.24
CA ARG A 51 -4.38 -9.72 -7.47
C ARG A 51 -2.98 -10.31 -7.40
N PHE A 52 -2.21 -10.00 -6.36
CA PHE A 52 -0.86 -10.54 -6.21
C PHE A 52 -0.87 -11.95 -5.66
N GLU A 53 0.15 -12.70 -6.07
CA GLU A 53 0.48 -13.99 -5.46
C GLU A 53 0.85 -13.83 -4.00
N ASP A 54 0.66 -14.90 -3.25
CA ASP A 54 0.73 -14.91 -1.80
C ASP A 54 2.07 -14.39 -1.23
N GLU A 55 3.17 -14.86 -1.81
CA GLU A 55 4.53 -14.48 -1.41
C GLU A 55 4.80 -12.99 -1.67
N LEU A 56 4.32 -12.47 -2.80
CA LEU A 56 4.48 -11.06 -3.13
C LEU A 56 3.65 -10.17 -2.20
N GLN A 57 2.45 -10.60 -1.80
CA GLN A 57 1.68 -9.91 -0.77
C GLN A 57 2.46 -9.81 0.54
N ASP A 58 3.08 -10.90 1.00
CA ASP A 58 3.85 -10.90 2.25
C ASP A 58 5.06 -9.98 2.16
N LYS A 59 5.82 -10.08 1.06
CA LYS A 59 7.01 -9.26 0.83
C LYS A 59 6.68 -7.77 0.87
N LEU A 60 5.66 -7.36 0.11
CA LEU A 60 5.23 -5.95 0.05
C LEU A 60 4.63 -5.48 1.38
N LEU A 61 3.86 -6.32 2.08
CA LEU A 61 3.23 -5.96 3.35
C LEU A 61 4.28 -5.83 4.46
N ASN A 62 5.30 -6.68 4.47
CA ASN A 62 6.44 -6.57 5.39
C ASN A 62 7.22 -5.28 5.14
N ALA A 63 7.60 -5.00 3.89
CA ALA A 63 8.29 -3.76 3.54
C ALA A 63 7.48 -2.52 3.92
N THR A 64 6.16 -2.54 3.68
CA THR A 64 5.23 -1.47 4.09
C THR A 64 5.26 -1.26 5.61
N TYR A 65 5.14 -2.34 6.38
CA TYR A 65 5.12 -2.27 7.84
C TYR A 65 6.46 -1.79 8.42
N GLU A 66 7.59 -2.25 7.87
CA GLU A 66 8.93 -1.83 8.30
C GLU A 66 9.19 -0.35 8.03
N CYS A 67 8.67 0.20 6.94
CA CYS A 67 8.80 1.61 6.62
C CYS A 67 8.01 2.54 7.56
N LEU A 68 7.00 2.04 8.28
CA LEU A 68 6.20 2.87 9.18
C LEU A 68 6.86 3.00 10.54
N ARG A 69 6.80 4.20 11.12
CA ARG A 69 7.06 4.39 12.55
C ARG A 69 5.91 3.84 13.40
N GLU A 70 6.13 3.74 14.71
CA GLU A 70 5.05 3.48 15.67
C GLU A 70 3.93 4.52 15.52
N LYS A 71 2.68 4.04 15.54
CA LYS A 71 1.46 4.81 15.25
C LYS A 71 1.38 5.38 13.84
N GLY A 72 2.28 4.96 12.94
CA GLY A 72 2.23 5.29 11.53
C GLY A 72 1.06 4.59 10.84
N LYS A 73 0.54 5.18 9.76
CA LYS A 73 -0.68 4.71 9.10
C LYS A 73 -0.42 4.13 7.72
N PHE A 74 -1.02 2.99 7.45
CA PHE A 74 -1.07 2.40 6.12
C PHE A 74 -2.48 2.52 5.55
N LEU A 75 -2.59 3.14 4.38
CA LEU A 75 -3.84 3.27 3.64
C LEU A 75 -3.73 2.52 2.32
N THR A 76 -4.69 1.66 2.06
CA THR A 76 -4.85 1.00 0.75
C THR A 76 -6.33 0.88 0.43
N PHE A 77 -6.66 0.77 -0.86
CA PHE A 77 -8.03 0.50 -1.26
C PHE A 77 -8.21 -0.95 -1.70
N ALA A 78 -9.45 -1.43 -1.68
CA ALA A 78 -9.84 -2.63 -2.38
C ALA A 78 -11.24 -2.45 -2.97
N TYR A 79 -11.52 -3.12 -4.09
CA TYR A 79 -12.86 -3.18 -4.63
C TYR A 79 -13.77 -3.98 -3.70
N PHE A 80 -15.05 -3.63 -3.65
CA PHE A 80 -16.07 -4.29 -2.83
C PHE A 80 -16.10 -5.82 -3.00
N PHE A 81 -15.90 -6.32 -4.23
CA PHE A 81 -15.90 -7.76 -4.54
C PHE A 81 -14.56 -8.46 -4.26
N SER A 82 -13.50 -7.73 -3.91
CA SER A 82 -12.16 -8.32 -3.68
C SER A 82 -12.15 -9.44 -2.63
N PRO A 83 -12.93 -9.37 -1.52
CA PRO A 83 -13.02 -10.47 -0.56
C PRO A 83 -13.66 -11.77 -1.08
N TRP A 84 -14.28 -11.77 -2.26
CA TRP A 84 -14.83 -12.99 -2.87
C TRP A 84 -13.78 -13.83 -3.60
N VAL A 85 -12.65 -13.21 -3.97
CA VAL A 85 -11.52 -13.91 -4.59
C VAL A 85 -10.60 -14.47 -3.49
N PRO A 86 -10.08 -15.71 -3.58
CA PRO A 86 -9.27 -16.31 -2.52
C PRO A 86 -8.07 -15.47 -2.06
N SER A 87 -7.30 -14.93 -3.00
CA SER A 87 -6.16 -14.03 -2.72
C SER A 87 -6.57 -12.74 -2.02
N GLY A 88 -7.71 -12.16 -2.42
CA GLY A 88 -8.26 -10.96 -1.79
C GLY A 88 -8.82 -11.22 -0.40
N LYS A 89 -9.53 -12.33 -0.21
CA LYS A 89 -9.97 -12.78 1.11
C LYS A 89 -8.78 -12.99 2.04
N LYS A 90 -7.74 -13.68 1.57
CA LYS A 90 -6.52 -13.95 2.34
C LYS A 90 -5.84 -12.66 2.79
N PHE A 91 -5.61 -11.73 1.86
CA PHE A 91 -4.98 -10.46 2.16
C PHE A 91 -5.81 -9.63 3.15
N LEU A 92 -7.10 -9.40 2.84
CA LEU A 92 -7.93 -8.43 3.55
C LEU A 92 -8.43 -8.93 4.91
N HIS A 93 -8.70 -10.23 5.06
CA HIS A 93 -9.28 -10.78 6.29
C HIS A 93 -8.25 -11.47 7.19
N TYR A 94 -7.06 -11.78 6.69
CA TYR A 94 -6.03 -12.47 7.48
C TYR A 94 -4.73 -11.68 7.54
N LYS A 95 -4.04 -11.45 6.41
CA LYS A 95 -2.70 -10.85 6.42
C LYS A 95 -2.69 -9.44 6.99
N LEU A 96 -3.60 -8.59 6.52
CA LEU A 96 -3.65 -7.18 6.91
C LEU A 96 -4.07 -7.01 8.38
N PRO A 97 -5.16 -7.64 8.88
CA PRO A 97 -5.46 -7.63 10.31
C PRO A 97 -4.35 -8.21 11.19
N GLN A 98 -3.72 -9.32 10.78
CA GLN A 98 -2.63 -9.94 11.54
C GLN A 98 -1.41 -9.03 11.62
N LYS A 99 -1.00 -8.42 10.50
CA LYS A 99 0.19 -7.55 10.45
C LYS A 99 0.05 -6.33 11.35
N PHE A 100 -1.16 -5.77 11.42
CA PHE A 100 -1.46 -4.56 12.17
C PHE A 100 -2.16 -4.82 13.51
N ASN A 101 -2.08 -6.04 14.05
CA ASN A 101 -2.66 -6.40 15.36
C ASN A 101 -4.14 -5.99 15.52
N ASN A 102 -4.93 -6.18 14.47
CA ASN A 102 -6.33 -5.75 14.36
C ASN A 102 -6.59 -4.24 14.53
N LYS A 103 -5.56 -3.39 14.54
CA LYS A 103 -5.69 -1.93 14.53
C LYS A 103 -5.96 -1.43 13.11
N TYR A 104 -7.18 -1.64 12.63
CA TYR A 104 -7.61 -1.09 11.35
C TYR A 104 -9.07 -0.63 11.37
N SER A 105 -9.38 0.29 10.48
CA SER A 105 -10.74 0.70 10.16
C SER A 105 -10.95 0.71 8.65
N ARG A 106 -12.21 0.87 8.22
CA ARG A 106 -12.56 1.00 6.81
C ARG A 106 -13.37 2.27 6.59
N SER A 107 -13.16 2.92 5.46
CA SER A 107 -14.08 3.95 4.99
C SER A 107 -15.45 3.34 4.66
N PRO A 108 -16.51 4.15 4.55
CA PRO A 108 -17.70 3.77 3.79
C PRO A 108 -17.34 3.35 2.36
N ILE A 109 -18.23 2.58 1.73
CA ILE A 109 -18.09 2.22 0.32
C ILE A 109 -18.25 3.49 -0.53
N ILE A 110 -17.28 3.76 -1.39
CA ILE A 110 -17.25 4.89 -2.30
C ILE A 110 -17.90 4.46 -3.61
N LEU A 111 -19.21 4.65 -3.71
CA LEU A 111 -20.02 4.25 -4.88
C LEU A 111 -19.67 5.04 -6.15
N LYS A 112 -19.11 6.24 -6.02
CA LYS A 112 -18.66 7.07 -7.14
C LYS A 112 -17.44 6.49 -7.87
N ASN A 113 -16.71 5.56 -7.22
CA ASN A 113 -15.68 4.79 -7.89
C ASN A 113 -16.35 3.62 -8.62
N PHE A 114 -16.08 3.43 -9.91
CA PHE A 114 -16.57 2.26 -10.64
C PHE A 114 -15.39 1.36 -11.03
N PRO A 115 -15.33 0.10 -10.57
CA PRO A 115 -16.25 -0.52 -9.59
C PRO A 115 -16.13 0.06 -8.16
N PRO A 116 -17.17 -0.04 -7.32
CA PRO A 116 -17.14 0.50 -5.95
C PRO A 116 -15.97 -0.03 -5.13
N CYS A 117 -15.33 0.85 -4.37
CA CYS A 117 -14.19 0.53 -3.52
C CYS A 117 -14.39 1.06 -2.09
N HIS A 118 -13.58 0.56 -1.17
CA HIS A 118 -13.42 1.12 0.17
C HIS A 118 -11.93 1.19 0.51
N VAL A 119 -11.59 2.09 1.42
CA VAL A 119 -10.22 2.28 1.92
C VAL A 119 -10.07 1.55 3.24
N TYR A 120 -9.01 0.77 3.37
CA TYR A 120 -8.51 0.22 4.62
C TYR A 120 -7.50 1.20 5.21
N ILE A 121 -7.63 1.47 6.50
CA ILE A 121 -6.75 2.37 7.25
C ILE A 121 -6.22 1.56 8.42
N CYS A 122 -4.94 1.23 8.40
CA CYS A 122 -4.28 0.44 9.44
C CYS A 122 -3.31 1.33 10.23
N GLU A 123 -3.11 1.02 11.50
CA GLU A 123 -2.14 1.69 12.37
C GLU A 123 -1.12 0.67 12.89
N LYS A 124 0.17 1.01 12.80
CA LYS A 124 1.25 0.24 13.41
C LYS A 124 1.25 0.43 14.94
#